data_AF-A0A952WX84-F1
#
_entry.id   AF-A0A952WX84-F1
#
_cell.length_a   1.000
_cell.length_b   1.000
_cell.length_c   1.000
_cell.angle_alpha   90.00
_cell.angle_beta   90.00
_cell.angle_gamma   90.00
#
_symmetry.space_group_name_H-M   'P 1'
#
loop_
_entity.id
_entity.type
_entity.pdbx_description
1 polymer ?
#
loop_
_entity_poly.entity_id
_entity_poly.type
_entity_poly.pdbx_seq_one_letter_code
_entity_poly.pdbx_strand_id
1 'polypeptide(L)'
;MHTNTAAPQPNPARPSDTFRIDSGTLIRSVTPRRGTPYEHACTERVYKDAAYAVEQFGARAFTGEEVRAAIAAPSPPFTQVAVAMAFLKERGCIVPARGRRHVAATDYTYEDALIEFHALKDGSPGSAAAAGKDEQA
;
A
#
# COMPACT_ATOMS: atom_id res chain seq x y z
N MET A 1 -18.22 -7.83 -49.38
CA MET A 1 -17.03 -7.86 -48.51
C MET A 1 -17.22 -6.78 -47.46
N HIS A 2 -17.63 -7.14 -46.25
CA HIS A 2 -17.87 -6.18 -45.17
C HIS A 2 -16.60 -6.08 -44.30
N THR A 3 -15.94 -4.93 -44.33
CA THR A 3 -14.81 -4.63 -43.44
C THR A 3 -15.35 -4.19 -42.08
N ASN A 4 -15.23 -5.06 -41.09
CA ASN A 4 -15.55 -4.74 -39.71
C ASN A 4 -14.42 -3.85 -39.14
N THR A 5 -14.63 -2.53 -39.14
CA THR A 5 -13.72 -1.58 -38.49
C THR A 5 -14.02 -1.60 -37.00
N ALA A 6 -13.25 -2.40 -36.24
CA ALA A 6 -13.28 -2.35 -34.79
C ALA A 6 -12.73 -0.99 -34.34
N ALA A 7 -13.51 -0.28 -33.51
CA ALA A 7 -13.06 0.94 -32.84
C ALA A 7 -11.76 0.68 -32.06
N PRO A 8 -10.84 1.65 -31.96
CA PRO A 8 -9.64 1.50 -31.17
C PRO A 8 -10.02 1.23 -29.72
N GLN A 9 -9.61 0.07 -29.18
CA GLN A 9 -9.85 -0.24 -27.79
C GLN A 9 -9.07 0.76 -26.91
N PRO A 10 -9.69 1.34 -25.87
CA PRO A 10 -8.97 2.20 -24.96
C PRO A 10 -7.82 1.41 -24.31
N ASN A 11 -6.65 2.04 -24.24
CA ASN A 11 -5.48 1.49 -23.57
C ASN A 11 -5.88 1.05 -22.14
N PRO A 12 -5.71 -0.23 -21.75
CA PRO A 12 -6.17 -0.65 -20.43
C PRO A 12 -5.37 0.12 -19.36
N ALA A 13 -6.08 0.90 -18.55
CA ALA A 13 -5.51 1.66 -17.46
C ALA A 13 -4.61 0.77 -16.59
N ARG A 14 -3.51 1.33 -16.08
CA ARG A 14 -2.64 0.61 -15.12
C ARG A 14 -3.49 0.14 -13.94
N PRO A 15 -3.21 -1.05 -13.36
CA PRO A 15 -3.81 -1.41 -12.08
C PRO A 15 -3.61 -0.29 -11.07
N SER A 16 -4.68 0.07 -10.38
CA SER A 16 -4.65 1.09 -9.32
C SER A 16 -5.04 0.48 -7.99
N ASP A 17 -4.32 0.90 -6.97
CA ASP A 17 -4.65 0.62 -5.58
C ASP A 17 -5.08 1.93 -4.92
N THR A 18 -6.11 1.88 -4.09
CA THR A 18 -6.49 2.99 -3.20
C THR A 18 -6.63 2.48 -1.77
N PHE A 19 -6.47 3.39 -0.81
CA PHE A 19 -6.54 3.08 0.61
C PHE A 19 -7.55 3.99 1.31
N ARG A 20 -8.25 3.43 2.30
CA ARG A 20 -9.13 4.18 3.20
C ARG A 20 -9.10 3.54 4.60
N ILE A 21 -9.38 4.33 5.62
CA ILE A 21 -9.69 3.80 6.96
C ILE A 21 -11.20 3.76 7.14
N ASP A 22 -11.71 2.62 7.58
CA ASP A 22 -13.11 2.42 7.92
C ASP A 22 -13.21 1.77 9.28
N SER A 23 -13.79 2.50 10.25
CA SER A 23 -13.96 2.01 11.62
C SER A 23 -12.65 1.47 12.24
N GLY A 24 -11.53 2.13 11.95
CA GLY A 24 -10.18 1.72 12.39
C GLY A 24 -9.55 0.58 11.58
N THR A 25 -10.19 0.12 10.50
CA THR A 25 -9.64 -0.91 9.61
C THR A 25 -9.06 -0.27 8.36
N LEU A 26 -7.82 -0.62 8.02
CA LEU A 26 -7.21 -0.23 6.76
C LEU A 26 -7.76 -1.09 5.62
N ILE A 27 -8.45 -0.45 4.68
CA ILE A 27 -9.01 -1.09 3.50
C ILE A 27 -8.14 -0.72 2.30
N ARG A 28 -7.71 -1.74 1.55
CA ARG A 28 -7.08 -1.60 0.24
C ARG A 28 -8.07 -2.04 -0.83
N SER A 29 -8.46 -1.12 -1.70
CA SER A 29 -9.29 -1.40 -2.86
C SER A 29 -8.39 -1.52 -4.10
N VAL A 30 -8.55 -2.59 -4.87
CA VAL A 30 -7.70 -2.91 -6.03
C VAL A 30 -8.57 -2.93 -7.28
N THR A 31 -8.21 -2.13 -8.29
CA THR A 31 -8.74 -2.24 -9.65
C THR A 31 -7.73 -2.98 -10.51
N PRO A 32 -7.91 -4.29 -10.76
CA PRO A 32 -6.94 -5.06 -11.53
C PRO A 32 -7.03 -4.74 -13.03
N ARG A 33 -5.96 -5.02 -13.78
CA ARG A 33 -5.96 -4.88 -15.25
C ARG A 33 -7.01 -5.77 -15.93
N ARG A 34 -7.34 -6.91 -15.32
CA ARG A 34 -8.36 -7.86 -15.76
C ARG A 34 -9.06 -8.43 -14.53
N GLY A 35 -10.36 -8.67 -14.65
CA GLY A 35 -11.19 -9.19 -13.55
C GLY A 35 -11.98 -8.10 -12.83
N THR A 36 -12.59 -8.46 -11.72
CA THR A 36 -13.45 -7.58 -10.92
C THR A 36 -12.63 -6.84 -9.86
N PRO A 37 -12.90 -5.55 -9.62
CA PRO A 37 -12.36 -4.86 -8.46
C PRO A 37 -12.65 -5.61 -7.15
N TYR A 38 -11.70 -5.56 -6.22
CA TYR A 38 -11.82 -6.26 -4.94
C TYR A 38 -11.21 -5.47 -3.80
N GLU A 39 -11.62 -5.79 -2.58
CA GLU A 39 -11.07 -5.20 -1.36
C GLU A 39 -10.38 -6.24 -0.48
N HIS A 40 -9.31 -5.81 0.18
CA HIS A 40 -8.71 -6.51 1.29
C HIS A 40 -8.62 -5.57 2.49
N ALA A 41 -8.68 -6.15 3.68
CA ALA A 41 -8.69 -5.41 4.93
C ALA A 41 -7.51 -5.81 5.80
N CYS A 42 -7.01 -4.86 6.58
CA CYS A 42 -6.03 -5.05 7.64
C CYS A 42 -6.51 -4.33 8.90
N THR A 43 -6.59 -5.06 10.01
CA THR A 43 -6.92 -4.44 11.30
C THR A 43 -5.81 -3.47 11.74
N GLU A 44 -6.16 -2.43 12.49
CA GLU A 44 -5.18 -1.49 13.06
C GLU A 44 -4.07 -2.21 13.83
N ARG A 45 -4.42 -3.25 14.62
CA ARG A 45 -3.44 -4.05 15.36
C ARG A 45 -2.41 -4.68 14.43
N VAL A 46 -2.86 -5.40 13.40
CA VAL A 46 -1.93 -6.08 12.46
C VAL A 46 -1.11 -5.07 11.66
N TYR A 47 -1.69 -3.92 11.32
CA TYR A 47 -0.93 -2.84 10.68
C TYR A 47 0.20 -2.33 11.58
N LYS A 48 -0.10 -2.03 12.85
CA LYS A 48 0.89 -1.59 13.84
C LYS A 48 1.99 -2.64 14.07
N ASP A 49 1.60 -3.89 14.25
CA ASP A 49 2.55 -4.99 14.45
C ASP A 49 3.47 -5.16 13.24
N ALA A 50 2.94 -5.03 12.02
CA ALA A 50 3.74 -5.09 10.79
C ALA A 50 4.71 -3.91 10.67
N ALA A 51 4.26 -2.68 10.95
CA ALA A 51 5.11 -1.50 10.94
C ALA A 51 6.24 -1.61 11.97
N TYR A 52 5.93 -2.09 13.18
CA TYR A 52 6.92 -2.30 14.22
C TYR A 52 7.92 -3.38 13.81
N ALA A 53 7.46 -4.52 13.26
CA ALA A 53 8.35 -5.57 12.76
C ALA A 53 9.29 -5.06 11.66
N VAL A 54 8.82 -4.17 10.78
CA VAL A 54 9.66 -3.53 9.76
C VAL A 54 10.76 -2.69 10.39
N GLU A 55 10.43 -1.85 11.37
CA GLU A 55 11.41 -1.03 12.09
C GLU A 55 12.48 -1.90 12.76
N GLN A 56 12.07 -3.00 13.39
CA GLN A 56 13.01 -3.93 14.04
C GLN A 56 13.97 -4.62 13.06
N PHE A 57 13.70 -4.60 11.76
CA PHE A 57 14.66 -5.06 10.76
C PHE A 57 15.76 -4.03 10.44
N GLY A 58 15.55 -2.75 10.76
CA GLY A 58 16.47 -1.66 10.43
C GLY A 58 16.87 -1.65 8.97
N ALA A 59 18.18 -1.52 8.70
CA ALA A 59 18.74 -1.49 7.33
C ALA A 59 18.67 -2.85 6.58
N ARG A 60 18.22 -3.93 7.22
CA ARG A 60 18.16 -5.26 6.60
C ARG A 60 17.00 -5.36 5.62
N ALA A 61 17.26 -5.87 4.41
CA ALA A 61 16.18 -6.14 3.46
C ALA A 61 15.28 -7.31 3.91
N PHE A 62 13.96 -7.15 3.78
CA PHE A 62 12.96 -8.13 4.23
C PHE A 62 11.86 -8.38 3.18
N THR A 63 11.16 -9.50 3.33
CA THR A 63 9.97 -9.90 2.56
C THR A 63 8.72 -9.80 3.42
N GLY A 64 7.53 -9.77 2.79
CA GLY A 64 6.27 -9.83 3.54
C GLY A 64 6.09 -11.13 4.36
N GLU A 65 6.72 -12.22 3.95
CA GLU A 65 6.73 -13.49 4.72
C GLU A 65 7.56 -13.35 6.00
N GLU A 66 8.73 -12.71 5.94
CA GLU A 66 9.54 -12.42 7.12
C GLU A 66 8.84 -11.44 8.07
N VAL A 67 8.15 -10.42 7.54
CA VAL A 67 7.33 -9.50 8.37
C VAL A 67 6.23 -10.28 9.10
N ARG A 68 5.49 -11.14 8.39
CA ARG A 68 4.46 -11.99 9.02
C ARG A 68 5.04 -12.91 10.10
N ALA A 69 6.23 -13.47 9.86
CA ALA A 69 6.89 -14.37 10.80
C ALA A 69 7.42 -13.65 12.06
N ALA A 70 7.74 -12.37 11.95
CA ALA A 70 8.21 -11.55 13.07
C ALA A 70 7.08 -11.07 14.00
N ILE A 71 5.82 -11.10 13.55
CA ILE A 71 4.68 -10.71 14.38
C ILE A 71 4.37 -11.82 15.40
N ALA A 72 4.21 -11.41 16.67
CA ALA A 72 3.94 -12.32 17.78
C ALA A 72 2.68 -13.18 17.57
N ALA A 73 2.64 -14.34 18.22
CA ALA A 73 1.54 -15.28 18.07
C ALA A 73 0.20 -14.70 18.59
N PRO A 74 -0.93 -15.01 17.92
CA PRO A 74 -1.04 -15.84 16.72
C PRO A 74 -0.59 -15.11 15.45
N SER A 75 0.14 -15.81 14.57
CA SER A 75 0.59 -15.24 13.30
C SER A 75 -0.61 -14.72 12.49
N PRO A 76 -0.57 -13.45 12.01
CA PRO A 76 -1.71 -12.86 11.33
C PRO A 76 -1.92 -13.49 9.94
N PRO A 77 -3.12 -13.39 9.36
CA PRO A 77 -3.36 -13.77 7.98
C PRO A 77 -2.43 -13.00 7.02
N PHE A 78 -1.85 -13.71 6.05
CA PHE A 78 -0.93 -13.09 5.09
C PHE A 78 -1.57 -11.96 4.29
N THR A 79 -2.88 -12.04 4.02
CA THR A 79 -3.63 -10.99 3.33
C THR A 79 -3.60 -9.65 4.08
N GLN A 80 -3.67 -9.66 5.41
CA GLN A 80 -3.58 -8.44 6.21
C GLN A 80 -2.16 -7.85 6.16
N VAL A 81 -1.13 -8.70 6.27
CA VAL A 81 0.27 -8.28 6.14
C VAL A 81 0.54 -7.71 4.75
N ALA A 82 -0.03 -8.31 3.70
CA ALA A 82 0.08 -7.80 2.34
C ALA A 82 -0.58 -6.42 2.17
N VAL A 83 -1.73 -6.17 2.82
CA VAL A 83 -2.37 -4.85 2.85
C VAL A 83 -1.49 -3.83 3.58
N ALA A 84 -0.95 -4.19 4.75
CA ALA A 84 -0.04 -3.33 5.51
C ALA A 84 1.20 -2.95 4.67
N MET A 85 1.87 -3.96 4.09
CA MET A 85 3.04 -3.77 3.23
C MET A 85 2.74 -2.91 2.00
N ALA A 86 1.57 -3.08 1.39
CA ALA A 86 1.16 -2.27 0.25
C ALA A 86 0.96 -0.80 0.64
N PHE A 87 0.35 -0.53 1.80
CA PHE A 87 0.16 0.84 2.29
C PHE A 87 1.47 1.50 2.70
N LEU A 88 2.34 0.80 3.45
CA LEU A 88 3.68 1.30 3.80
C LEU A 88 4.49 1.66 2.55
N LYS A 89 4.36 0.87 1.48
CA LYS A 89 5.03 1.16 0.21
C LYS A 89 4.43 2.37 -0.50
N GLU A 90 3.11 2.49 -0.52
CA GLU A 90 2.42 3.62 -1.16
C GLU A 90 2.76 4.95 -0.46
N ARG A 91 2.89 4.92 0.86
CA ARG A 91 3.28 6.07 1.69
C ARG A 91 4.77 6.32 1.79
N GLY A 92 5.60 5.46 1.19
CA GLY A 92 7.04 5.63 1.17
C GLY A 92 7.75 5.27 2.48
N CYS A 93 7.07 4.67 3.47
CA CYS A 93 7.67 4.16 4.69
C CYS A 93 8.62 2.97 4.42
N ILE A 94 8.38 2.24 3.33
CA ILE A 94 9.30 1.20 2.83
C ILE A 94 9.59 1.41 1.36
N VAL A 95 10.82 1.13 0.94
CA VAL A 95 11.24 1.26 -0.45
C VAL A 95 11.61 -0.10 -1.06
N PRO A 96 11.39 -0.30 -2.37
CA PRO A 96 11.82 -1.52 -3.04
C PRO A 96 13.34 -1.70 -2.93
N ALA A 97 13.77 -2.90 -2.57
CA ALA A 97 15.15 -3.35 -2.71
C ALA A 97 15.26 -4.22 -3.98
N ARG A 98 15.81 -5.45 -3.86
CA ARG A 98 15.89 -6.41 -4.98
C ARG A 98 14.76 -7.44 -4.90
N GLY A 99 14.07 -7.65 -6.03
CA GLY A 99 13.04 -8.68 -6.15
C GLY A 99 11.79 -8.36 -5.32
N ARG A 100 11.34 -9.32 -4.50
CA ARG A 100 10.20 -9.14 -3.58
C ARG A 100 10.59 -8.57 -2.21
N ARG A 101 11.81 -8.00 -2.10
CA ARG A 101 12.34 -7.46 -0.85
C ARG A 101 12.18 -5.95 -0.78
N HIS A 102 12.08 -5.47 0.46
CA HIS A 102 11.95 -4.07 0.82
C HIS A 102 12.97 -3.72 1.91
N VAL A 103 13.26 -2.45 2.08
CA VAL A 103 13.97 -1.90 3.25
C VAL A 103 13.14 -0.78 3.86
N ALA A 104 13.30 -0.54 5.15
CA ALA A 104 12.78 0.63 5.83
C ALA A 104 13.33 1.90 5.15
N ALA A 105 12.49 2.91 4.97
CA ALA A 105 12.92 4.19 4.40
C ALA A 105 13.65 5.07 5.42
N THR A 106 13.34 4.88 6.71
CA THR A 106 13.88 5.60 7.86
C THR A 106 14.11 4.64 9.03
N ASP A 107 14.88 5.08 10.02
CA ASP A 107 15.05 4.33 11.29
C ASP A 107 13.82 4.40 12.22
N TYR A 108 12.80 5.20 11.86
CA TYR A 108 11.58 5.47 12.64
C TYR A 108 10.33 5.08 11.82
N THR A 109 10.42 3.93 11.15
CA THR A 109 9.37 3.49 10.22
C THR A 109 8.05 3.22 10.93
N TYR A 110 8.07 2.87 12.22
CA TYR A 110 6.85 2.68 12.99
C TYR A 110 6.11 4.00 13.20
N GLU A 111 6.81 5.05 13.63
CA GLU A 111 6.23 6.38 13.81
C GLU A 111 5.72 6.97 12.50
N ASP A 112 6.52 6.88 11.42
CA ASP A 112 6.12 7.34 10.09
C ASP A 112 4.84 6.63 9.62
N ALA A 113 4.75 5.30 9.83
CA ALA A 113 3.56 4.52 9.51
C ALA A 113 2.32 4.96 10.30
N LEU A 114 2.46 5.23 11.61
CA LEU A 114 1.37 5.72 12.43
C LEU A 114 0.88 7.09 11.96
N ILE A 115 1.79 8.00 11.63
CA ILE A 115 1.46 9.32 11.10
C ILE A 115 0.60 9.18 9.84
N GLU A 116 1.02 8.34 8.89
CA GLU A 116 0.31 8.15 7.62
C GLU A 116 -1.05 7.46 7.80
N PHE A 117 -1.15 6.49 8.72
CA PHE A 117 -2.42 5.87 9.08
C PHE A 117 -3.41 6.87 9.68
N HIS A 118 -2.94 7.72 10.59
CA HIS A 118 -3.78 8.74 11.21
C HIS A 118 -4.13 9.88 10.24
N ALA A 119 -3.19 10.30 9.39
CA ALA A 119 -3.47 11.25 8.32
C ALA A 119 -4.58 10.74 7.39
N LEU A 120 -4.51 9.47 6.97
CA LEU A 120 -5.55 8.83 6.16
C LEU A 120 -6.89 8.74 6.91
N LYS A 121 -6.86 8.43 8.21
CA LYS A 121 -8.06 8.36 9.06
C LYS A 121 -8.76 9.71 9.19
N ASP A 122 -8.00 10.78 9.34
CA ASP A 122 -8.52 12.14 9.55
C ASP A 122 -8.89 12.84 8.23
N GLY A 123 -8.76 12.16 7.09
CA GLY A 123 -9.02 12.73 5.77
C GLY A 123 -7.98 13.78 5.35
N SER A 124 -6.84 13.83 6.03
CA SER A 124 -5.73 14.68 5.62
C SER A 124 -5.20 14.16 4.29
N PRO A 125 -4.99 15.01 3.27
CA PRO A 125 -4.43 14.58 2.01
C PRO A 125 -2.98 14.14 2.23
N GLY A 126 -2.77 12.85 2.45
CA GLY A 126 -1.43 12.26 2.44
C GLY A 126 -0.94 12.27 0.99
N SER A 127 0.07 13.11 0.73
CA SER A 127 0.77 13.38 -0.53
C SER A 127 0.32 12.56 -1.76
N ALA A 128 -0.81 12.95 -2.36
CA ALA A 128 -0.98 12.79 -3.79
C ALA A 128 -0.17 13.90 -4.47
N ALA A 129 0.74 13.50 -5.34
CA ALA A 129 1.73 14.31 -6.05
C ALA A 129 1.32 15.75 -6.42
N ALA A 130 2.31 16.64 -6.42
CA ALA A 130 2.31 17.87 -7.21
C ALA A 130 1.68 17.63 -8.60
N ALA A 131 0.44 18.07 -8.75
CA ALA A 131 -0.30 18.06 -9.99
C ALA A 131 -0.79 19.48 -10.23
N GLY A 132 -0.11 20.14 -11.18
CA GLY A 132 -0.60 21.25 -11.98
C GLY A 132 -1.36 22.36 -11.26
N LYS A 133 -0.67 23.47 -11.01
CA LYS A 133 -1.30 24.75 -11.29
C LYS A 133 -0.61 25.34 -12.50
N ASP A 134 -1.32 25.28 -13.62
CA ASP A 134 -1.12 26.16 -14.75
C ASP A 134 -1.05 27.60 -14.25
N GLU A 135 0.08 28.24 -14.51
CA GLU A 135 0.26 29.67 -14.35
C GLU A 135 -0.27 30.34 -15.63
N GLN A 136 -1.52 30.79 -15.57
CA GLN A 136 -2.00 31.90 -16.39
C GLN A 136 -2.13 33.11 -15.49
N ALA A 137 -1.20 34.05 -15.66
CA ALA A 137 -1.42 35.49 -15.52
C ALA A 137 -0.32 36.22 -16.31
#